data_AF-A0A4Q2ZVG0-F1
#
_entry.id   AF-A0A4Q2ZVG0-F1
#
_cell.length_a   1.000
_cell.length_b   1.000
_cell.length_c   1.000
_cell.angle_alpha   90.00
_cell.angle_beta   90.00
_cell.angle_gamma   90.00
#
_symmetry.space_group_name_H-M   'P 1'
#
loop_
_entity.id
_entity.type
_entity.pdbx_description
1 polymer ?
#
loop_
_entity_poly.entity_id
_entity_poly.type
_entity_poly.pdbx_seq_one_letter_code
_entity_poly.pdbx_strand_id
1 'polypeptide(L)'
;MIQYIRSGAASFAALICYLLPHYALAGEGNSSQNTATQAPAPLSFIQNKGQVTDQFNKARKDIDFKMSAPGMSIFVGDGQIHYQWSKALNQPTPPEAGVETDRDKARAAFEAFMNAGTKTETYRMDVVLVGANKNAQLIEESKQQYGENYYLPQYKGAAAAYSRVIYKNVYPNIDWVLYTEDNHLK
;
A
#
# COMPACT_ATOMS: atom_id res chain seq x y z
N MET A 1 5.87 4.58 -38.06
CA MET A 1 4.41 4.75 -38.26
C MET A 1 3.72 4.02 -37.13
N ILE A 2 3.37 4.75 -36.05
CA ILE A 2 2.87 4.19 -34.79
C ILE A 2 1.35 4.18 -34.87
N GLN A 3 0.75 2.99 -34.85
CA GLN A 3 -0.70 2.79 -34.86
C GLN A 3 -1.19 2.74 -33.41
N TYR A 4 -2.10 3.67 -33.09
CA TYR A 4 -2.88 3.73 -31.85
C TYR A 4 -3.85 2.54 -31.79
N ILE A 5 -3.74 1.69 -30.76
CA ILE A 5 -4.80 0.72 -30.45
C ILE A 5 -5.77 1.37 -29.48
N ARG A 6 -7.05 1.35 -29.88
CA ARG A 6 -8.20 1.96 -29.22
C ARG A 6 -8.46 1.36 -27.84
N SER A 7 -8.85 2.24 -26.93
CA SER A 7 -9.33 2.00 -25.58
C SER A 7 -10.50 1.02 -25.52
N GLY A 8 -10.31 -0.10 -24.83
CA GLY A 8 -11.41 -0.88 -24.24
C GLY A 8 -11.59 -0.46 -22.79
N ALA A 9 -12.81 -0.03 -22.45
CA ALA A 9 -13.20 0.33 -21.09
C ALA A 9 -13.08 -0.90 -20.17
N ALA A 10 -12.12 -0.86 -19.26
CA ALA A 10 -12.07 -1.76 -18.12
C ALA A 10 -12.17 -0.90 -16.87
N SER A 11 -13.26 -1.10 -16.13
CA SER A 11 -13.50 -0.50 -14.83
C SER A 11 -12.39 -0.95 -13.87
N PHE A 12 -11.37 -0.12 -13.68
CA PHE A 12 -10.32 -0.33 -12.68
C PHE A 12 -10.89 0.03 -11.31
N ALA A 13 -11.43 -0.96 -10.62
CA ALA A 13 -11.61 -0.88 -9.17
C ALA A 13 -10.22 -0.99 -8.53
N ALA A 14 -9.51 0.13 -8.43
CA ALA A 14 -8.41 0.26 -7.50
C ALA A 14 -9.01 0.16 -6.10
N LEU A 15 -8.80 -0.97 -5.43
CA LEU A 15 -9.14 -1.12 -4.01
C LEU A 15 -8.16 -0.24 -3.21
N ILE A 16 -8.50 1.05 -3.12
CA ILE A 16 -7.90 2.01 -2.21
C ILE A 16 -8.33 1.59 -0.81
N CYS A 17 -7.37 1.18 0.02
CA CYS A 17 -7.58 0.96 1.43
C CYS A 17 -7.87 2.33 2.07
N TYR A 18 -9.16 2.69 2.18
CA TYR A 18 -9.59 3.91 2.86
C TYR A 18 -9.29 3.79 4.37
N LEU A 19 -8.27 4.51 4.83
CA LEU A 19 -8.23 4.95 6.22
C LEU A 19 -8.93 6.32 6.27
N LEU A 20 -10.18 6.34 6.73
CA LEU A 20 -10.87 7.59 7.03
C LEU A 20 -10.24 8.25 8.27
N PRO A 21 -9.87 9.54 8.24
CA PRO A 21 -9.70 10.31 9.46
C PRO A 21 -11.08 10.59 10.04
N HIS A 22 -11.33 10.15 11.28
CA HIS A 22 -12.50 10.57 12.04
C HIS A 22 -12.36 12.05 12.41
N TYR A 23 -13.14 12.93 11.78
CA TYR A 23 -13.40 14.25 12.35
C TYR A 23 -14.54 14.13 13.35
N ALA A 24 -14.22 14.18 14.63
CA ALA A 24 -15.21 14.40 15.69
C ALA A 24 -15.55 15.90 15.76
N LEU A 25 -16.85 16.21 15.82
CA LEU A 25 -17.36 17.55 16.10
C LEU A 25 -17.11 17.92 17.57
N ALA A 26 -16.84 19.20 17.77
CA ALA A 26 -16.23 19.80 18.96
C ALA A 26 -17.08 19.75 20.24
N GLY A 27 -16.38 19.58 21.37
CA GLY A 27 -16.76 20.10 22.68
C GLY A 27 -15.61 20.97 23.20
N GLU A 28 -15.91 22.21 23.60
CA GLU A 28 -14.93 23.19 24.05
C GLU A 28 -14.19 22.69 25.31
N GLY A 29 -12.87 22.53 25.21
CA GLY A 29 -11.99 22.15 26.30
C GLY A 29 -10.57 22.53 25.95
N ASN A 30 -10.12 23.65 26.52
CA ASN A 30 -8.81 24.23 26.33
C ASN A 30 -7.71 23.20 26.65
N SER A 31 -7.12 22.60 25.62
CA SER A 31 -6.07 21.60 25.72
C SER A 31 -4.97 22.00 24.76
N SER A 32 -3.84 22.43 25.30
CA SER A 32 -2.62 22.71 24.56
C SER A 32 -2.36 21.58 23.55
N GLN A 33 -2.48 21.88 22.26
CA GLN A 33 -2.15 20.93 21.21
C GLN A 33 -0.63 20.74 21.22
N ASN A 34 -0.17 19.76 22.00
CA ASN A 34 1.03 19.02 21.66
C ASN A 34 0.72 18.25 20.37
N THR A 35 0.90 18.90 19.22
CA THR A 35 1.10 18.18 17.97
C THR A 35 2.45 17.48 18.06
N ALA A 36 2.47 16.34 18.74
CA ALA A 36 3.52 15.36 18.53
C ALA A 36 3.34 14.88 17.09
N THR A 37 4.15 15.41 16.18
CA THR A 37 4.30 14.91 14.83
C THR A 37 4.65 13.42 14.96
N GLN A 38 3.68 12.55 14.70
CA GLN A 38 3.89 11.11 14.78
C GLN A 38 5.01 10.80 13.77
N ALA A 39 6.15 10.32 14.26
CA ALA A 39 7.27 9.98 13.40
C ALA A 39 6.78 9.00 12.30
N PRO A 40 7.22 9.16 11.05
CA PRO A 40 6.82 8.26 9.99
C PRO A 40 7.13 6.81 10.40
N ALA A 41 6.18 5.90 10.14
CA ALA A 41 6.36 4.49 10.48
C ALA A 41 7.63 3.94 9.80
N PRO A 42 8.42 3.11 10.49
CA PRO A 42 9.67 2.59 9.94
C PRO A 42 9.38 1.66 8.76
N LEU A 43 10.18 1.76 7.69
CA LEU A 43 10.16 0.80 6.60
C LEU A 43 10.49 -0.60 7.15
N SER A 44 9.50 -1.50 7.13
CA SER A 44 9.57 -2.81 7.76
C SER A 44 8.87 -3.86 6.90
N PHE A 45 9.28 -5.12 7.04
CA PHE A 45 8.62 -6.28 6.46
C PHE A 45 7.38 -6.65 7.28
N ILE A 46 6.21 -6.33 6.76
CA ILE A 46 4.92 -6.69 7.37
C ILE A 46 4.52 -8.07 6.87
N GLN A 47 4.41 -9.02 7.80
CA GLN A 47 4.07 -10.41 7.47
C GLN A 47 2.70 -10.49 6.79
N ASN A 48 2.61 -11.24 5.70
CA ASN A 48 1.34 -11.57 5.06
C ASN A 48 0.63 -12.69 5.83
N LYS A 49 -0.41 -12.33 6.56
CA LYS A 49 -1.32 -13.24 7.28
C LYS A 49 -2.58 -13.55 6.48
N GLY A 50 -2.68 -13.07 5.23
CA GLY A 50 -3.85 -13.18 4.37
C GLY A 50 -4.48 -11.85 4.00
N GLN A 51 -3.92 -10.72 4.45
CA GLN A 51 -4.40 -9.39 4.06
C GLN A 51 -4.07 -9.03 2.61
N VAL A 52 -3.04 -9.64 2.01
CA VAL A 52 -2.60 -9.31 0.65
C VAL A 52 -3.40 -10.12 -0.37
N THR A 53 -4.07 -9.42 -1.27
CA THR A 53 -4.90 -10.00 -2.34
C THR A 53 -4.57 -9.36 -3.68
N ASP A 54 -4.96 -10.00 -4.78
CA ASP A 54 -4.90 -9.41 -6.12
C ASP A 54 -6.15 -8.55 -6.42
N GLN A 55 -6.24 -8.02 -7.64
CA GLN A 55 -7.35 -7.18 -8.09
C GLN A 55 -8.71 -7.91 -8.16
N PHE A 56 -8.70 -9.25 -8.03
CA PHE A 56 -9.89 -10.09 -8.01
C PHE A 56 -10.19 -10.62 -6.60
N ASN A 57 -9.59 -10.02 -5.56
CA ASN A 57 -9.68 -10.44 -4.15
C ASN A 57 -9.15 -11.85 -3.88
N LYS A 58 -8.31 -12.41 -4.75
CA LYS A 58 -7.67 -13.70 -4.50
C LYS A 58 -6.44 -13.51 -3.62
N ALA A 59 -6.34 -14.31 -2.56
CA ALA A 59 -5.19 -14.27 -1.66
C ALA A 59 -3.87 -14.57 -2.38
N ARG A 60 -2.85 -13.74 -2.13
CA ARG A 60 -1.51 -13.89 -2.69
C ARG A 60 -0.60 -14.63 -1.73
N LYS A 61 -0.71 -15.96 -1.76
CA LYS A 61 0.08 -16.87 -0.90
C LYS A 61 1.55 -16.97 -1.29
N ASP A 62 1.89 -16.48 -2.47
CA ASP A 62 3.25 -16.34 -3.01
C ASP A 62 4.00 -15.13 -2.42
N ILE A 63 3.33 -14.30 -1.62
CA ILE A 63 3.91 -13.16 -0.92
C ILE A 63 4.00 -13.50 0.55
N ASP A 64 5.20 -13.45 1.12
CA ASP A 64 5.44 -13.63 2.55
C ASP A 64 5.38 -12.30 3.29
N PHE A 65 5.88 -11.22 2.67
CA PHE A 65 5.95 -9.89 3.28
C PHE A 65 5.54 -8.79 2.31
N LYS A 66 4.93 -7.74 2.87
CA LYS A 66 4.77 -6.45 2.20
C LYS A 66 5.59 -5.38 2.92
N MET A 67 6.01 -4.37 2.18
CA MET A 67 6.56 -3.13 2.72
C MET A 67 5.90 -1.94 2.02
N SER A 68 5.80 -0.81 2.72
CA SER A 68 5.22 0.41 2.16
C SER A 68 6.21 1.56 2.31
N ALA A 69 6.45 2.27 1.22
CA ALA A 69 7.15 3.54 1.18
C ALA A 69 6.25 4.60 0.52
N PRO A 70 6.53 5.90 0.66
CA PRO A 70 5.73 6.94 0.00
C PRO A 70 5.61 6.68 -1.52
N GLY A 71 4.38 6.44 -1.99
CA GLY A 71 4.08 6.17 -3.40
C GLY A 71 4.53 4.81 -3.94
N MET A 72 5.00 3.89 -3.09
CA MET A 72 5.50 2.58 -3.51
C MET A 72 5.09 1.45 -2.55
N SER A 73 4.72 0.32 -3.11
CA SER A 73 4.55 -0.94 -2.40
C SER A 73 5.61 -1.94 -2.87
N ILE A 74 6.18 -2.67 -1.93
CA ILE A 74 7.15 -3.74 -2.17
C ILE A 74 6.56 -5.04 -1.63
N PHE A 75 6.64 -6.11 -2.40
CA PHE A 75 6.19 -7.43 -1.98
C PHE A 75 7.31 -8.45 -2.18
N VAL A 76 7.51 -9.33 -1.20
CA VAL A 76 8.60 -10.31 -1.21
C VAL A 76 8.02 -11.68 -0.91
N GLY A 77 8.42 -12.68 -1.68
CA GLY A 77 8.07 -14.08 -1.49
C GLY A 77 8.36 -14.92 -2.72
N ASP A 78 8.35 -16.25 -2.60
CA ASP A 78 8.53 -17.19 -3.73
C ASP A 78 9.78 -16.93 -4.59
N GLY A 79 10.86 -16.42 -4.00
CA GLY A 79 12.10 -16.06 -4.71
C GLY A 79 11.95 -14.81 -5.60
N GLN A 80 11.01 -13.92 -5.28
CA GLN A 80 10.68 -12.74 -6.07
C GLN A 80 10.56 -11.49 -5.20
N ILE A 81 10.84 -10.34 -5.80
CA ILE A 81 10.45 -9.01 -5.30
C ILE A 81 9.59 -8.33 -6.35
N HIS A 82 8.41 -7.88 -5.95
CA HIS A 82 7.55 -7.04 -6.77
C HIS A 82 7.58 -5.61 -6.25
N TYR A 83 8.01 -4.68 -7.08
CA TYR A 83 7.91 -3.25 -6.82
C TYR A 83 6.73 -2.68 -7.60
N GLN A 84 5.87 -1.91 -6.93
CA GLN A 84 4.77 -1.19 -7.55
C GLN A 84 4.79 0.26 -7.11
N TRP A 85 5.00 1.16 -8.06
CA TRP A 85 4.89 2.61 -7.86
C TRP A 85 3.52 3.09 -8.29
N SER A 86 2.95 4.01 -7.54
CA SER A 86 1.69 4.67 -7.85
C SER A 86 1.84 6.18 -7.71
N LYS A 87 1.51 6.91 -8.77
CA LYS A 87 1.53 8.37 -8.80
C LYS A 87 0.14 8.87 -9.16
N ALA A 88 -0.46 9.69 -8.28
CA ALA A 88 -1.68 10.41 -8.64
C ALA A 88 -1.35 11.48 -9.69
N LEU A 89 -2.03 11.44 -10.83
CA LEU A 89 -1.88 12.41 -11.91
C LEU A 89 -2.84 13.58 -11.76
N ASN A 90 -4.03 13.31 -11.22
CA ASN A 90 -4.96 14.31 -10.73
C ASN A 90 -5.62 13.80 -9.45
N GLN A 91 -5.86 14.73 -8.53
CA GLN A 91 -6.77 14.53 -7.42
C GLN A 91 -7.79 15.65 -7.53
N PRO A 92 -8.98 15.37 -8.09
CA PRO A 92 -10.07 16.31 -8.02
C PRO A 92 -10.23 16.72 -6.56
N THR A 93 -10.28 18.02 -6.29
CA THR A 93 -10.60 18.52 -4.96
C THR A 93 -12.12 18.58 -4.83
N PRO A 94 -12.70 18.08 -3.72
CA PRO A 94 -14.12 18.28 -3.47
C PRO A 94 -14.45 19.78 -3.52
N PRO A 95 -15.60 20.17 -4.10
CA PRO A 95 -16.06 21.54 -3.98
C PRO A 95 -16.22 21.89 -2.48
N GLU A 96 -15.75 23.08 -2.10
CA GLU A 96 -15.76 23.53 -0.71
C GLU A 96 -17.20 23.83 -0.26
N ALA A 97 -17.63 23.23 0.85
CA ALA A 97 -19.00 23.30 1.32
C ALA A 97 -19.36 24.73 1.77
N GLY A 98 -20.47 25.28 1.25
CA GLY A 98 -20.96 26.61 1.63
C GLY A 98 -20.35 27.79 0.88
N VAL A 99 -19.43 27.55 -0.06
CA VAL A 99 -18.83 28.61 -0.91
C VAL A 99 -19.77 28.99 -2.06
N GLU A 100 -20.45 28.01 -2.66
CA GLU A 100 -21.44 28.26 -3.71
C GLU A 100 -22.86 28.26 -3.10
N THR A 101 -23.52 29.42 -3.16
CA THR A 101 -24.86 29.61 -2.58
C THR A 101 -25.97 29.27 -3.59
N ASP A 102 -25.63 29.24 -4.88
CA ASP A 102 -26.51 28.77 -5.94
C ASP A 102 -26.57 27.24 -5.96
N ARG A 103 -27.75 26.69 -5.67
CA ARG A 103 -27.96 25.23 -5.57
C ARG A 103 -27.65 24.48 -6.86
N ASP A 104 -27.95 25.06 -8.02
CA ASP A 104 -27.75 24.38 -9.30
C ASP A 104 -26.26 24.35 -9.66
N LYS A 105 -25.53 25.42 -9.36
CA LYS A 105 -24.06 25.45 -9.53
C LYS A 105 -23.35 24.52 -8.55
N ALA A 106 -23.79 24.48 -7.29
CA ALA A 106 -23.23 23.57 -6.30
C ALA A 106 -23.40 22.11 -6.71
N ARG A 107 -24.59 21.75 -7.24
CA ARG A 107 -24.86 20.42 -7.77
C ARG A 107 -23.97 20.10 -8.98
N ALA A 108 -23.85 21.01 -9.94
CA ALA A 108 -23.02 20.81 -11.12
C ALA A 108 -21.54 20.62 -10.76
N ALA A 109 -21.01 21.39 -9.80
CA ALA A 109 -19.64 21.26 -9.32
C ALA A 109 -19.39 19.92 -8.62
N PHE A 110 -20.35 19.44 -7.81
CA PHE A 110 -20.28 18.14 -7.17
C PHE A 110 -20.33 16.99 -8.19
N GLU A 111 -21.24 17.06 -9.17
CA GLU A 111 -21.32 16.10 -10.27
C GLU A 111 -20.02 16.08 -11.09
N ALA A 112 -19.44 17.25 -11.39
CA ALA A 112 -18.16 17.36 -12.07
C ALA A 112 -17.01 16.74 -11.25
N PHE A 113 -16.97 16.95 -9.93
CA PHE A 113 -16.01 16.33 -9.03
C PHE A 113 -16.13 14.80 -9.00
N MET A 114 -17.35 14.28 -8.86
CA MET A 114 -17.62 12.84 -8.85
C MET A 114 -17.24 12.18 -10.19
N ASN A 115 -17.44 12.89 -11.30
CA ASN A 115 -17.13 12.41 -12.64
C ASN A 115 -15.67 12.63 -13.06
N ALA A 116 -14.94 13.57 -12.44
CA ALA A 116 -13.56 13.88 -12.80
C ALA A 116 -12.64 12.68 -12.62
N GLY A 117 -12.94 11.84 -11.62
CA GLY A 117 -12.20 10.63 -11.30
C GLY A 117 -10.75 10.89 -10.87
N THR A 118 -10.21 9.99 -10.06
CA THR A 118 -8.77 9.99 -9.77
C THR A 118 -8.06 9.21 -10.85
N LYS A 119 -7.13 9.85 -11.56
CA LYS A 119 -6.20 9.19 -12.49
C LYS A 119 -4.93 8.92 -11.72
N THR A 120 -4.52 7.66 -11.76
CA THR A 120 -3.28 7.19 -11.17
C THR A 120 -2.46 6.52 -12.27
N GLU A 121 -1.18 6.84 -12.33
CA GLU A 121 -0.20 6.09 -13.09
C GLU A 121 0.43 5.04 -12.19
N THR A 122 0.54 3.81 -12.70
CA THR A 122 1.16 2.71 -11.98
C THR A 122 2.27 2.12 -12.83
N TYR A 123 3.45 1.95 -12.23
CA TYR A 123 4.57 1.24 -12.82
C TYR A 123 4.93 0.04 -11.95
N ARG A 124 5.22 -1.10 -12.58
CA ARG A 124 5.58 -2.33 -11.88
C ARG A 124 6.90 -2.89 -12.42
N MET A 125 7.75 -3.32 -11.51
CA MET A 125 8.99 -4.03 -11.79
C MET A 125 9.05 -5.30 -10.95
N ASP A 126 9.35 -6.42 -11.59
CA ASP A 126 9.51 -7.71 -10.95
C ASP A 126 10.98 -8.14 -10.99
N VAL A 127 11.52 -8.53 -9.84
CA VAL A 127 12.84 -9.16 -9.71
C VAL A 127 12.60 -10.63 -9.38
N VAL A 128 13.22 -11.53 -10.13
CA VAL A 128 13.05 -12.98 -9.97
C VAL A 128 14.41 -13.64 -9.80
N LEU A 129 14.58 -14.40 -8.73
CA LEU A 129 15.73 -15.27 -8.52
C LEU A 129 15.53 -16.57 -9.31
N VAL A 130 16.18 -16.67 -10.48
CA VAL A 130 16.02 -17.80 -11.40
C VAL A 130 16.59 -19.08 -10.81
N GLY A 131 15.74 -20.10 -10.64
CA GLY A 131 16.13 -21.39 -10.06
C GLY A 131 16.16 -21.41 -8.54
N ALA A 132 15.68 -20.34 -7.88
CA ALA A 132 15.58 -20.28 -6.44
C ALA A 132 14.68 -21.40 -5.87
N ASN A 133 15.08 -21.90 -4.71
CA ASN A 133 14.24 -22.74 -3.88
C ASN A 133 13.08 -21.91 -3.30
N LYS A 134 11.89 -22.06 -3.89
CA LYS A 134 10.66 -21.39 -3.42
C LYS A 134 10.18 -21.87 -2.05
N ASN A 135 10.69 -23.01 -1.59
CA ASN A 135 10.44 -23.56 -0.26
C ASN A 135 11.64 -23.34 0.67
N ALA A 136 12.45 -22.29 0.43
CA ALA A 136 13.54 -21.90 1.31
C ALA A 136 13.02 -21.71 2.74
N GLN A 137 13.83 -22.08 3.73
CA GLN A 137 13.45 -21.90 5.12
C GLN A 137 13.44 -20.40 5.42
N LEU A 138 12.25 -19.87 5.72
CA LEU A 138 12.08 -18.48 6.11
C LEU A 138 12.45 -18.30 7.59
N ILE A 139 13.33 -17.33 7.86
CA ILE A 139 13.73 -16.91 9.20
C ILE A 139 13.40 -15.42 9.35
N GLU A 140 12.62 -15.11 10.37
CA GLU A 140 12.20 -13.76 10.73
C GLU A 140 13.10 -13.25 11.87
N GLU A 141 13.83 -12.15 11.64
CA GLU A 141 14.74 -11.57 12.64
C GLU A 141 14.37 -10.12 12.97
N SER A 142 14.83 -9.65 14.13
CA SER A 142 14.65 -8.25 14.55
C SER A 142 13.19 -7.80 14.48
N LYS A 143 12.31 -8.53 15.17
CA LYS A 143 10.90 -8.18 15.31
C LYS A 143 10.77 -6.77 15.88
N GLN A 144 9.98 -5.94 15.21
CA GLN A 144 9.75 -4.55 15.60
C GLN A 144 8.64 -4.47 16.65
N GLN A 145 8.65 -3.40 17.44
CA GLN A 145 7.51 -3.05 18.30
C GLN A 145 6.29 -2.62 17.45
N TYR A 146 6.55 -2.08 16.26
CA TYR A 146 5.55 -1.73 15.27
C TYR A 146 4.88 -2.99 14.66
N GLY A 147 3.63 -2.84 14.24
CA GLY A 147 2.85 -3.85 13.54
C GLY A 147 1.58 -3.21 12.96
N GLU A 148 0.87 -3.95 12.12
CA GLU A 148 -0.35 -3.45 11.45
C GLU A 148 -1.56 -4.29 11.86
N ASN A 149 -2.69 -3.63 12.14
CA ASN A 149 -3.97 -4.29 12.39
C ASN A 149 -4.88 -4.17 11.17
N TYR A 150 -5.53 -5.27 10.82
CA TYR A 150 -6.43 -5.35 9.68
C TYR A 150 -7.84 -5.70 10.12
N TYR A 151 -8.81 -5.08 9.44
CA TYR A 151 -10.24 -5.32 9.62
C TYR A 151 -10.88 -5.59 8.26
N LEU A 152 -10.37 -6.57 7.54
CA LEU A 152 -10.80 -6.93 6.19
C LEU A 152 -11.76 -8.14 6.23
N PRO A 153 -12.63 -8.32 5.22
CA PRO A 153 -13.47 -9.51 5.12
C PRO A 153 -12.68 -10.83 5.16
N GLN A 154 -11.53 -10.87 4.47
CA GLN A 154 -10.67 -12.03 4.34
C GLN A 154 -9.69 -12.22 5.52
N TYR A 155 -9.41 -11.16 6.29
CA TYR A 155 -8.46 -11.23 7.39
C TYR A 155 -8.74 -10.15 8.44
N LYS A 156 -8.86 -10.57 9.71
CA LYS A 156 -8.98 -9.70 10.87
C LYS A 156 -7.94 -10.08 11.91
N GLY A 157 -7.02 -9.18 12.22
CA GLY A 157 -5.95 -9.46 13.16
C GLY A 157 -4.72 -8.58 12.99
N ALA A 158 -3.70 -8.89 13.79
CA ALA A 158 -2.43 -8.20 13.81
C ALA A 158 -1.39 -8.92 12.93
N ALA A 159 -0.71 -8.18 12.07
CA ALA A 159 0.49 -8.60 11.36
C ALA A 159 1.73 -8.00 12.03
N ALA A 160 2.70 -8.86 12.34
CA ALA A 160 3.97 -8.43 12.89
C ALA A 160 4.84 -7.75 11.82
N ALA A 161 5.69 -6.83 12.27
CA ALA A 161 6.70 -6.20 11.45
C ALA A 161 8.10 -6.68 11.86
N TYR A 162 8.99 -6.82 10.89
CA TYR A 162 10.39 -7.23 11.06
C TYR A 162 11.29 -6.26 10.30
N SER A 163 12.51 -6.02 10.78
CA SER A 163 13.51 -5.26 10.01
C SER A 163 14.47 -6.14 9.22
N ARG A 164 14.40 -7.47 9.41
CA ARG A 164 15.24 -8.43 8.69
C ARG A 164 14.50 -9.74 8.46
N VAL A 165 14.60 -10.26 7.24
CA VAL A 165 14.07 -11.57 6.86
C VAL A 165 15.13 -12.32 6.06
N ILE A 166 15.20 -13.64 6.24
CA ILE A 166 16.21 -14.49 5.60
C ILE A 166 15.52 -15.68 4.97
N TYR A 167 15.73 -15.86 3.66
CA TYR A 167 15.39 -17.07 2.94
C TYR A 167 16.62 -17.97 2.89
N LYS A 168 16.71 -18.87 3.87
CA LYS A 168 17.87 -19.74 4.05
C LYS A 168 17.92 -20.82 2.97
N ASN A 169 19.10 -21.03 2.39
CA ASN A 169 19.33 -21.90 1.24
C ASN A 169 18.35 -21.63 0.08
N VAL A 170 18.23 -20.35 -0.30
CA VAL A 170 17.50 -19.98 -1.53
C VAL A 170 18.19 -20.59 -2.77
N TYR A 171 19.51 -20.73 -2.70
CA TYR A 171 20.30 -21.65 -3.52
C TYR A 171 21.15 -22.52 -2.59
N PRO A 172 21.76 -23.61 -3.07
CA PRO A 172 22.61 -24.45 -2.22
C PRO A 172 23.70 -23.64 -1.52
N ASN A 173 23.63 -23.58 -0.19
CA ASN A 173 24.56 -22.84 0.69
C ASN A 173 24.56 -21.31 0.49
N ILE A 174 23.51 -20.75 -0.11
CA ILE A 174 23.35 -19.30 -0.29
C ILE A 174 22.02 -18.89 0.31
N ASP A 175 22.09 -17.97 1.27
CA ASP A 175 20.94 -17.35 1.89
C ASP A 175 20.60 -16.04 1.17
N TRP A 176 19.31 -15.75 1.03
CA TRP A 176 18.87 -14.43 0.60
C TRP A 176 18.41 -13.64 1.80
N VAL A 177 19.26 -12.69 2.19
CA VAL A 177 19.04 -11.81 3.33
C VAL A 177 18.49 -10.49 2.81
N LEU A 178 17.36 -10.05 3.36
CA LEU A 178 16.77 -8.75 3.10
C LEU A 178 16.61 -8.03 4.43
N TYR A 179 17.04 -6.79 4.49
CA TYR A 179 16.95 -6.02 5.73
C TYR A 179 16.72 -4.54 5.46
N THR A 180 16.28 -3.83 6.49
CA THR A 180 16.17 -2.39 6.45
C THR A 180 17.24 -1.73 7.32
N GLU A 181 17.90 -0.73 6.75
CA GLU A 181 18.91 0.08 7.41
C GLU A 181 18.74 1.52 6.96
N ASP A 182 18.71 2.46 7.92
CA ASP A 182 18.44 3.88 7.67
C ASP A 182 17.19 4.12 6.82
N ASN A 183 16.13 3.34 7.06
CA ASN A 183 14.87 3.39 6.34
C ASN A 183 14.98 3.04 4.83
N HIS A 184 16.03 2.33 4.43
CA HIS A 184 16.22 1.79 3.08
C HIS A 184 16.22 0.27 3.11
N LEU A 185 15.62 -0.36 2.08
CA LEU A 185 15.75 -1.80 1.83
C LEU A 185 17.15 -2.09 1.28
N LYS A 186 17.82 -3.10 1.83
CA LYS A 186 19.12 -3.62 1.41
C LYS A 186 19.09 -5.14 1.25
#